data_AF-A0AAN6STX7-F1
#
_entry.id   AF-A0AAN6STX7-F1
#
_cell.length_a   1.000
_cell.length_b   1.000
_cell.length_c   1.000
_cell.angle_alpha   90.00
_cell.angle_beta   90.00
_cell.angle_gamma   90.00
#
_symmetry.space_group_name_H-M   'P 1'
#
loop_
_entity.id
_entity.type
_entity.pdbx_description
1 polymer ?
#
loop_
_entity_poly.entity_id
_entity_poly.type
_entity_poly.pdbx_seq_one_letter_code
_entity_poly.pdbx_strand_id
1 'polypeptide(L)'
;MLAEPRRSTIYHCILRLNKSSSTKRDRWMDWQREAYMPVIQGQSPRLPGRVSWKVSTNIKLYPHEMLKLNETSLKIRDGSGSLAVLGVYHELHCVKRLRKWFYREHYYPNQTDLEFNERMTHAEHCLEFLRQTAMCHGDPTVTSFKWLHDTQGHAIEPTTKEGALHRCVKWDSLQAWAMSRRVDLFDPHLLVPEHRDSGEGER
;
A
#
# COMPACT_ATOMS: atom_id res chain seq x y z
N MET A 1 31.67 10.17 15.79
CA MET A 1 31.22 10.66 14.46
C MET A 1 30.48 9.52 13.79
N LEU A 2 29.14 9.55 13.80
CA LEU A 2 28.32 8.53 13.16
C LEU A 2 28.08 8.95 11.71
N ALA A 3 28.51 8.10 10.77
CA ALA A 3 28.37 8.33 9.35
C ALA A 3 26.89 8.26 8.93
N GLU A 4 26.41 9.29 8.22
CA GLU A 4 25.08 9.27 7.60
C GLU A 4 24.99 8.17 6.53
N PRO A 5 23.90 7.38 6.49
CA PRO A 5 23.67 6.46 5.39
C PRO A 5 23.32 7.29 4.14
N ARG A 6 24.15 7.16 3.09
CA ARG A 6 23.92 7.82 1.79
C ARG A 6 22.58 7.36 1.23
N ARG A 7 21.55 8.19 1.38
CA ARG A 7 20.20 7.98 0.80
C ARG A 7 20.33 7.78 -0.72
N SER A 8 19.77 6.68 -1.22
CA SER A 8 19.88 6.27 -2.63
C SER A 8 19.35 7.36 -3.59
N THR A 9 19.91 7.44 -4.79
CA THR A 9 19.51 8.43 -5.82
C THR A 9 18.04 8.31 -6.23
N ILE A 10 17.38 7.17 -5.97
CA ILE A 10 15.94 6.97 -6.23
C ILE A 10 15.11 7.79 -5.25
N TYR A 11 15.46 7.76 -3.95
CA TYR A 11 14.88 8.68 -2.97
C TYR A 11 15.09 10.12 -3.42
N HIS A 12 16.26 10.45 -3.97
CA HIS A 12 16.53 11.80 -4.46
C HIS A 12 15.69 12.20 -5.68
N CYS A 13 15.32 11.25 -6.55
CA CYS A 13 14.42 11.47 -7.68
C CYS A 13 12.96 11.66 -7.22
N ILE A 14 12.49 10.84 -6.27
CA ILE A 14 11.16 10.95 -5.65
C ILE A 14 11.05 12.25 -4.84
N LEU A 15 12.10 12.63 -4.10
CA LEU A 15 12.15 13.88 -3.34
C LEU A 15 12.22 15.11 -4.25
N ARG A 16 12.82 15.03 -5.45
CA ARG A 16 12.79 16.12 -6.44
C ARG A 16 11.41 16.36 -7.03
N LEU A 17 10.55 15.34 -7.13
CA LEU A 17 9.12 15.50 -7.49
C LEU A 17 8.33 16.26 -6.40
N ASN A 18 8.89 16.41 -5.20
CA ASN A 18 8.24 16.98 -4.03
C ASN A 18 8.43 18.51 -3.86
N LYS A 19 9.00 19.21 -4.86
CA LYS A 19 9.32 20.65 -4.77
C LYS A 19 8.16 21.64 -5.04
N SER A 20 6.90 21.26 -4.83
CA SER A 20 5.89 22.30 -4.56
C SER A 20 4.77 21.78 -3.66
N SER A 21 4.53 22.48 -2.56
CA SER A 21 3.44 22.23 -1.63
C SER A 21 2.11 22.60 -2.29
N SER A 22 1.35 21.61 -2.77
CA SER A 22 -0.07 21.80 -2.99
C SER A 22 -0.80 21.49 -1.69
N THR A 23 -1.33 22.51 -1.02
CA THR A 23 -2.29 22.38 0.10
C THR A 23 -3.70 22.01 -0.40
N LYS A 24 -3.80 21.44 -1.61
CA LYS A 24 -5.10 21.07 -2.16
C LYS A 24 -5.66 19.95 -1.31
N ARG A 25 -6.86 20.17 -0.79
CA ARG A 25 -7.76 19.12 -0.33
C ARG A 25 -8.09 18.30 -1.58
N ASP A 26 -7.21 17.36 -1.89
CA ASP A 26 -7.36 16.49 -3.03
C ASP A 26 -8.65 15.69 -2.82
N ARG A 27 -9.52 15.69 -3.83
CA ARG A 27 -10.82 14.98 -3.87
C ARG A 27 -10.73 13.47 -3.54
N TRP A 28 -9.51 12.96 -3.37
CA TRP A 28 -9.17 11.64 -2.88
C TRP A 28 -9.52 11.43 -1.39
N MET A 29 -9.54 12.49 -0.58
CA MET A 29 -9.89 12.45 0.85
C MET A 29 -11.39 12.28 1.13
N ASP A 30 -12.25 12.24 0.11
CA ASP A 30 -13.69 11.94 0.26
C ASP A 30 -13.97 10.49 0.70
N TRP A 31 -12.93 9.66 0.86
CA TRP A 31 -13.02 8.32 1.49
C TRP A 31 -13.73 8.35 2.85
N GLN A 32 -13.54 9.42 3.64
CA GLN A 32 -14.14 9.56 4.98
C GLN A 32 -15.67 9.55 4.97
N ARG A 33 -16.33 10.10 3.94
CA ARG A 33 -17.80 10.21 3.91
C ARG A 33 -18.50 8.96 3.38
N GLU A 34 -17.88 8.22 2.48
CA GLU A 34 -18.53 7.09 1.80
C GLU A 34 -18.15 5.71 2.37
N ALA A 35 -17.02 5.57 3.08
CA ALA A 35 -16.61 4.30 3.68
C ALA A 35 -17.36 3.94 4.97
N TYR A 36 -17.88 4.94 5.71
CA TYR A 36 -18.45 4.76 7.05
C TYR A 36 -19.95 4.43 7.08
N MET A 37 -20.70 4.73 6.03
CA MET A 37 -22.18 4.59 6.05
C MET A 37 -22.73 3.17 5.86
N PRO A 38 -22.10 2.24 5.11
CA PRO A 38 -22.73 0.93 4.87
C PRO A 38 -22.58 -0.08 6.01
N VAL A 39 -21.66 0.18 6.95
CA VAL A 39 -21.40 -0.74 8.09
C VAL A 39 -22.60 -0.85 9.03
N ILE A 40 -23.45 0.17 9.10
CA ILE A 40 -24.67 0.17 9.94
C ILE A 40 -25.80 -0.70 9.34
N GLN A 41 -25.73 -1.11 8.07
CA GLN A 41 -26.84 -1.79 7.38
C GLN A 41 -26.50 -3.21 6.86
N GLY A 42 -25.42 -3.83 7.33
CA GLY A 42 -25.05 -5.19 6.90
C GLY A 42 -24.71 -5.29 5.40
N GLN A 43 -24.49 -4.16 4.73
CA GLN A 43 -24.05 -4.11 3.34
C GLN A 43 -22.55 -3.84 3.31
N SER A 44 -21.80 -4.70 2.60
CA SER A 44 -20.41 -4.40 2.24
C SER A 44 -20.35 -3.02 1.60
N PRO A 45 -19.55 -2.07 2.11
CA PRO A 45 -19.54 -0.74 1.55
C PRO A 45 -19.11 -0.82 0.08
N ARG A 46 -19.95 -0.31 -0.85
CA ARG A 46 -19.50 -0.10 -2.24
C ARG A 46 -18.35 0.89 -2.18
N LEU A 47 -17.20 0.48 -2.70
CA LEU A 47 -16.04 1.35 -2.75
C LEU A 47 -16.39 2.58 -3.62
N PRO A 48 -16.13 3.81 -3.13
CA PRO A 48 -16.30 5.04 -3.89
C PRO A 48 -15.68 4.91 -5.28
N GLY A 49 -16.49 5.15 -6.31
CA GLY A 49 -16.07 5.09 -7.70
C GLY A 49 -15.17 6.26 -8.06
N ARG A 50 -13.84 6.04 -7.99
CA ARG A 50 -12.83 6.62 -8.93
C ARG A 50 -11.40 6.12 -8.71
N VAL A 51 -11.14 5.41 -7.61
CA VAL A 51 -9.86 4.69 -7.45
C VAL A 51 -9.98 3.38 -8.20
N SER A 52 -9.29 3.25 -9.32
CA SER A 52 -9.10 1.93 -9.93
C SER A 52 -8.25 1.11 -8.96
N TRP A 53 -8.87 0.33 -8.08
CA TRP A 53 -8.17 -0.62 -7.21
C TRP A 53 -7.50 -1.78 -7.98
N LYS A 54 -7.44 -1.68 -9.33
CA LYS A 54 -6.70 -2.55 -10.24
C LYS A 54 -5.23 -2.16 -10.40
N VAL A 55 -4.76 -1.05 -9.83
CA VAL A 55 -3.34 -0.69 -9.91
C VAL A 55 -2.51 -1.46 -8.88
N SER A 56 -2.32 -2.75 -9.16
CA SER A 56 -1.07 -3.43 -8.81
C SER A 56 0.00 -2.86 -9.75
N THR A 57 0.68 -1.80 -9.33
CA THR A 57 1.82 -1.22 -10.07
C THR A 57 3.10 -1.83 -9.53
N ASN A 58 3.31 -3.11 -9.85
CA ASN A 58 4.67 -3.62 -9.89
C ASN A 58 5.41 -2.80 -10.95
N ILE A 59 6.62 -2.39 -10.63
CA ILE A 59 7.46 -1.56 -11.50
C ILE A 59 8.74 -2.29 -11.86
N LYS A 60 9.33 -1.90 -12.98
CA LYS A 60 10.70 -2.27 -13.35
C LYS A 60 11.69 -1.26 -12.78
N LEU A 61 12.69 -1.76 -12.07
CA LEU A 61 13.90 -1.02 -11.72
C LEU A 61 15.06 -1.51 -12.60
N TYR A 62 15.79 -0.57 -13.20
CA TYR A 62 16.96 -0.90 -14.01
C TYR A 62 18.11 -1.39 -13.13
N PRO A 63 19.07 -2.18 -13.68
CA PRO A 63 20.18 -2.73 -12.89
C PRO A 63 20.97 -1.68 -12.09
N HIS A 64 21.24 -0.52 -12.70
CA HIS A 64 21.95 0.59 -12.04
C HIS A 64 21.14 1.27 -10.92
N GLU A 65 19.81 1.13 -10.92
CA GLU A 65 18.91 1.61 -9.87
C GLU A 65 18.92 0.63 -8.69
N MET A 66 18.84 -0.69 -8.97
CA MET A 66 18.92 -1.75 -7.96
C MET A 66 20.25 -1.72 -7.19
N LEU A 67 21.37 -1.49 -7.88
CA LEU A 67 22.69 -1.39 -7.23
C LEU A 67 22.75 -0.27 -6.17
N LYS A 68 21.97 0.80 -6.33
CA LYS A 68 21.91 1.91 -5.37
C LYS A 68 21.05 1.61 -4.15
N LEU A 69 20.15 0.63 -4.24
CA LEU A 69 19.34 0.20 -3.13
C LEU A 69 20.09 -0.76 -2.20
N ASN A 70 21.17 -1.38 -2.69
CA ASN A 70 21.89 -2.44 -1.99
C ASN A 70 20.93 -3.60 -1.59
N GLU A 71 20.03 -3.95 -2.51
CA GLU A 71 18.99 -4.95 -2.33
C GLU A 71 18.91 -5.88 -3.54
N THR A 72 18.32 -7.05 -3.36
CA THR A 72 18.05 -8.01 -4.43
C THR A 72 16.55 -8.15 -4.67
N SER A 73 16.17 -8.54 -5.90
CA SER A 73 14.79 -8.84 -6.27
C SER A 73 14.75 -9.75 -7.48
N LEU A 74 13.57 -10.28 -7.80
CA LEU A 74 13.32 -11.13 -8.96
C LEU A 74 13.73 -10.38 -10.24
N LYS A 75 14.63 -10.99 -11.01
CA LYS A 75 15.12 -10.46 -12.28
C LYS A 75 14.11 -10.74 -13.38
N ILE A 76 13.91 -9.75 -14.24
CA ILE A 76 13.13 -9.91 -15.47
C ILE A 76 13.95 -10.78 -16.43
N ARG A 77 13.26 -11.71 -17.12
CA ARG A 77 13.88 -12.74 -17.97
C ARG A 77 14.83 -12.19 -19.02
N ASP A 78 14.51 -11.04 -19.61
CA ASP A 78 15.33 -10.39 -20.64
C ASP A 78 16.56 -9.65 -20.10
N GLY A 79 16.79 -9.69 -18.77
CA GLY A 79 17.89 -8.98 -18.12
C GLY A 79 17.70 -7.46 -18.03
N SER A 80 16.55 -6.92 -18.47
CA SER A 80 16.32 -5.47 -18.53
C SER A 80 16.15 -4.80 -17.17
N GLY A 81 15.96 -5.57 -16.11
CA GLY A 81 15.85 -5.05 -14.75
C GLY A 81 15.31 -6.07 -13.74
N SER A 82 14.86 -5.54 -12.61
CA SER A 82 14.24 -6.30 -11.53
C SER A 82 12.84 -5.78 -11.23
N LEU A 83 12.00 -6.67 -10.73
CA LEU A 83 10.70 -6.32 -10.19
C LEU A 83 10.83 -5.54 -8.89
N ALA A 84 9.97 -4.55 -8.69
CA ALA A 84 9.81 -3.88 -7.40
C ALA A 84 8.38 -3.38 -7.25
N VAL A 85 8.04 -2.94 -6.04
CA VAL A 85 6.79 -2.24 -5.74
C VAL A 85 7.12 -0.99 -4.93
N LEU A 86 6.44 0.13 -5.19
CA LEU A 86 6.58 1.30 -4.32
C LEU A 86 5.85 1.09 -3.01
N GLY A 87 6.40 1.59 -1.91
CA GLY A 87 5.82 1.51 -0.57
C GLY A 87 4.34 1.88 -0.54
N VAL A 88 3.95 3.01 -1.15
CA VAL A 88 2.54 3.46 -1.18
C VAL A 88 1.59 2.47 -1.85
N TYR A 89 2.03 1.74 -2.89
CA TYR A 89 1.18 0.74 -3.53
C TYR A 89 1.11 -0.55 -2.71
N HIS A 90 2.16 -0.87 -1.96
CA HIS A 90 2.12 -1.95 -0.99
C HIS A 90 1.19 -1.59 0.17
N GLU A 91 1.24 -0.35 0.70
CA GLU A 91 0.31 0.15 1.72
C GLU A 91 -1.15 0.06 1.24
N LEU A 92 -1.44 0.54 0.03
CA LEU A 92 -2.79 0.47 -0.55
C LEU A 92 -3.26 -0.98 -0.78
N HIS A 93 -2.35 -1.88 -1.17
CA HIS A 93 -2.63 -3.32 -1.23
C HIS A 93 -2.97 -3.89 0.15
N CYS A 94 -2.21 -3.53 1.20
CA CYS A 94 -2.48 -3.92 2.58
C CYS A 94 -3.85 -3.43 3.05
N VAL A 95 -4.20 -2.16 2.82
CA VAL A 95 -5.53 -1.61 3.14
C VAL A 95 -6.65 -2.39 2.44
N LYS A 96 -6.48 -2.70 1.16
CA LYS A 96 -7.43 -3.51 0.39
C LYS A 96 -7.57 -4.93 0.95
N ARG A 97 -6.45 -5.56 1.35
CA ARG A 97 -6.43 -6.91 1.93
C ARG A 97 -7.13 -6.94 3.29
N LEU A 98 -6.82 -5.99 4.19
CA LEU A 98 -7.46 -5.86 5.50
C LEU A 98 -8.97 -5.62 5.37
N ARG A 99 -9.40 -4.76 4.43
CA ARG A 99 -10.83 -4.59 4.15
C ARG A 99 -11.48 -5.93 3.78
N LYS A 100 -10.88 -6.70 2.87
CA LYS A 100 -11.44 -8.01 2.50
C LYS A 100 -11.42 -9.01 3.65
N TRP A 101 -10.46 -8.91 4.55
CA TRP A 101 -10.38 -9.75 5.75
C TRP A 101 -11.52 -9.46 6.74
N PHE A 102 -11.84 -8.18 6.98
CA PHE A 102 -12.95 -7.80 7.86
C PHE A 102 -14.34 -8.21 7.34
N TYR A 103 -14.48 -8.38 6.02
CA TYR A 103 -15.72 -8.83 5.38
C TYR A 103 -15.52 -10.18 4.67
N ARG A 104 -14.71 -11.06 5.26
CA ARG A 104 -14.30 -12.33 4.63
C ARG A 104 -15.50 -13.25 4.32
N GLU A 105 -16.56 -13.20 5.10
CA GLU A 105 -17.79 -13.96 4.87
C GLU A 105 -18.43 -13.58 3.53
N HIS A 106 -18.28 -12.31 3.12
CA HIS A 106 -18.76 -11.82 1.83
C HIS A 106 -17.76 -12.08 0.70
N TYR A 107 -16.45 -11.85 0.93
CA TYR A 107 -15.44 -11.95 -0.13
C TYR A 107 -14.95 -13.38 -0.38
N TYR A 108 -15.03 -14.25 0.61
CA TYR A 108 -14.50 -15.61 0.63
C TYR A 108 -15.47 -16.59 1.32
N PRO A 109 -16.75 -16.67 0.89
CA PRO A 109 -17.79 -17.43 1.59
C PRO A 109 -17.50 -18.94 1.70
N ASN A 110 -16.68 -19.48 0.80
CA ASN A 110 -16.38 -20.93 0.71
C ASN A 110 -14.86 -21.21 0.77
N GLN A 111 -14.10 -20.39 1.51
CA GLN A 111 -12.66 -20.63 1.63
C GLN A 111 -12.37 -21.90 2.41
N THR A 112 -11.36 -22.64 1.97
CA THR A 112 -10.80 -23.78 2.71
C THR A 112 -10.02 -23.30 3.95
N ASP A 113 -9.74 -24.20 4.89
CA ASP A 113 -8.91 -23.89 6.06
C ASP A 113 -7.50 -23.43 5.68
N LEU A 114 -6.94 -23.99 4.60
CA LEU A 114 -5.66 -23.56 4.05
C LEU A 114 -5.73 -22.10 3.58
N GLU A 115 -6.71 -21.78 2.74
CA GLU A 115 -6.90 -20.40 2.26
C GLU A 115 -7.19 -19.43 3.39
N PHE A 116 -7.94 -19.85 4.41
CA PHE A 116 -8.20 -19.05 5.59
C PHE A 116 -6.89 -18.69 6.29
N ASN A 117 -6.05 -19.68 6.58
CA ASN A 117 -4.77 -19.49 7.27
C ASN A 117 -3.80 -18.61 6.46
N GLU A 118 -3.73 -18.82 5.15
CA GLU A 118 -2.94 -17.97 4.25
C GLU A 118 -3.41 -16.51 4.30
N ARG A 119 -4.71 -16.28 4.22
CA ARG A 119 -5.30 -14.93 4.23
C ARG A 119 -5.15 -14.25 5.59
N MET A 120 -5.28 -15.00 6.68
CA MET A 120 -5.04 -14.52 8.04
C MET A 120 -3.60 -14.07 8.21
N THR A 121 -2.65 -14.94 7.84
CA THR A 121 -1.21 -14.63 7.88
C THR A 121 -0.88 -13.39 7.06
N HIS A 122 -1.49 -13.26 5.88
CA HIS A 122 -1.32 -12.09 5.04
C HIS A 122 -1.91 -10.82 5.67
N ALA A 123 -3.05 -10.93 6.36
CA ALA A 123 -3.66 -9.81 7.09
C ALA A 123 -2.77 -9.32 8.24
N GLU A 124 -2.20 -10.24 9.02
CA GLU A 124 -1.23 -9.92 10.09
C GLU A 124 0.02 -9.23 9.53
N HIS A 125 0.60 -9.77 8.45
CA HIS A 125 1.72 -9.14 7.75
C HIS A 125 1.37 -7.73 7.26
N CYS A 126 0.17 -7.54 6.69
CA CYS A 126 -0.30 -6.23 6.23
C CYS A 126 -0.42 -5.23 7.38
N LEU A 127 -0.90 -5.67 8.55
CA LEU A 127 -1.04 -4.80 9.71
C LEU A 127 0.33 -4.35 10.22
N GLU A 128 1.30 -5.28 10.32
CA GLU A 128 2.65 -4.97 10.75
C GLU A 128 3.39 -4.07 9.75
N PHE A 129 3.25 -4.32 8.44
CA PHE A 129 3.81 -3.46 7.41
C PHE A 129 3.26 -2.02 7.47
N LEU A 130 1.95 -1.86 7.68
CA LEU A 130 1.32 -0.55 7.85
C LEU A 130 1.80 0.16 9.12
N ARG A 131 1.98 -0.56 10.23
CA ARG A 131 2.55 -0.01 11.46
C ARG A 131 3.97 0.51 11.24
N GLN A 132 4.85 -0.30 10.63
CA GLN A 132 6.22 0.10 10.32
C GLN A 132 6.25 1.32 9.41
N THR A 133 5.40 1.34 8.38
CA THR A 133 5.36 2.44 7.42
C THR A 133 4.81 3.72 8.05
N ALA A 134 3.79 3.63 8.91
CA ALA A 134 3.28 4.78 9.67
C ALA A 134 4.39 5.41 10.54
N MET A 135 5.19 4.58 11.22
CA MET A 135 6.33 5.07 12.01
C MET A 135 7.45 5.65 11.14
N CYS A 136 7.69 5.06 9.96
CA CYS A 136 8.69 5.55 9.02
C CYS A 136 8.30 6.91 8.41
N HIS A 137 7.03 7.08 8.04
CA HIS A 137 6.52 8.34 7.50
C HIS A 137 6.38 9.42 8.57
N GLY A 138 5.96 9.05 9.79
CA GLY A 138 5.91 9.95 10.94
C GLY A 138 5.07 11.21 10.70
N ASP A 139 3.80 11.04 10.32
CA ASP A 139 2.92 12.17 10.00
C ASP A 139 2.75 13.12 11.20
N PRO A 140 3.21 14.38 11.10
CA PRO A 140 3.16 15.34 12.21
C PRO A 140 1.81 16.08 12.31
N THR A 141 0.81 15.70 11.51
CA THR A 141 -0.51 16.36 11.51
C THR A 141 -1.19 16.20 12.87
N VAL A 142 -1.59 17.32 13.49
CA VAL A 142 -2.28 17.32 14.78
C VAL A 142 -3.79 17.19 14.58
N THR A 143 -4.38 16.19 15.24
CA THR A 143 -5.83 15.99 15.28
C THR A 143 -6.39 16.51 16.60
N SER A 144 -7.40 17.38 16.52
CA SER A 144 -8.09 17.91 17.72
C SER A 144 -9.19 16.96 18.20
N PHE A 145 -9.73 17.17 19.40
CA PHE A 145 -10.76 16.31 20.01
C PHE A 145 -12.17 16.91 19.94
N LYS A 146 -13.20 16.06 19.92
CA LYS A 146 -14.63 16.38 20.06
C LYS A 146 -15.28 15.46 21.10
N TRP A 147 -16.44 15.83 21.62
CA TRP A 147 -17.29 14.93 22.39
C TRP A 147 -18.10 14.05 21.45
N LEU A 148 -18.15 12.74 21.74
CA LEU A 148 -19.14 11.84 21.18
C LEU A 148 -20.45 12.02 21.95
N HIS A 149 -21.57 12.10 21.25
CA HIS A 149 -22.89 12.26 21.86
C HIS A 149 -23.80 11.07 21.53
N ASP A 150 -24.69 10.71 22.46
CA ASP A 150 -25.75 9.73 22.21
C ASP A 150 -26.88 10.31 21.33
N THR A 151 -27.90 9.51 21.06
CA THR A 151 -29.07 9.94 20.25
C THR A 151 -29.89 11.06 20.91
N GLN A 152 -29.69 11.31 22.20
CA GLN A 152 -30.36 12.35 22.99
C GLN A 152 -29.49 13.60 23.16
N GLY A 153 -28.25 13.58 22.65
CA GLY A 153 -27.31 14.69 22.73
C GLY A 153 -26.44 14.71 23.99
N HIS A 154 -26.50 13.69 24.85
CA HIS A 154 -25.64 13.60 26.03
C HIS A 154 -24.23 13.21 25.65
N ALA A 155 -23.22 13.89 26.21
CA ALA A 155 -21.82 13.56 25.99
C ALA A 155 -21.49 12.19 26.62
N ILE A 156 -20.89 11.29 25.83
CA ILE A 156 -20.48 9.94 26.24
C ILE A 156 -19.00 9.95 26.62
N GLU A 157 -18.14 10.32 25.66
CA GLU A 157 -16.68 10.28 25.81
C GLU A 157 -15.97 11.20 24.80
N PRO A 158 -14.73 11.65 25.08
CA PRO A 158 -13.95 12.41 24.11
C PRO A 158 -13.40 11.49 23.01
N THR A 159 -13.47 11.92 21.76
CA THR A 159 -12.94 11.24 20.59
C THR A 159 -12.21 12.21 19.67
N THR A 160 -11.47 11.72 18.67
CA THR A 160 -10.76 12.57 17.72
C THR A 160 -11.72 13.19 16.71
N LYS A 161 -11.42 14.42 16.27
CA LYS A 161 -12.10 15.04 15.13
C LYS A 161 -11.56 14.42 13.84
N GLU A 162 -12.47 14.12 12.93
CA GLU A 162 -12.10 13.73 11.57
C GLU A 162 -11.71 14.95 10.73
N GLY A 163 -11.01 14.71 9.62
CA GLY A 163 -10.73 15.75 8.62
C GLY A 163 -9.54 16.65 8.89
N ALA A 164 -8.58 16.22 9.74
CA ALA A 164 -7.29 16.89 9.84
C ALA A 164 -6.62 16.99 8.45
N LEU A 165 -5.96 18.11 8.17
CA LEU A 165 -5.33 18.35 6.88
C LEU A 165 -3.91 17.80 6.88
N HIS A 166 -3.69 16.78 6.07
CA HIS A 166 -2.38 16.14 5.89
C HIS A 166 -1.60 16.79 4.74
N ARG A 167 -0.27 16.69 4.78
CA ARG A 167 0.58 17.10 3.65
C ARG A 167 0.84 15.92 2.73
N CYS A 168 0.31 15.99 1.52
CA CYS A 168 0.44 14.93 0.52
C CYS A 168 1.62 15.17 -0.44
N VAL A 169 2.11 14.06 -1.02
CA VAL A 169 2.93 14.10 -2.25
C VAL A 169 2.07 14.50 -3.45
N LYS A 170 2.70 14.93 -4.54
CA LYS A 170 2.00 15.13 -5.82
C LYS A 170 1.58 13.79 -6.43
N TRP A 171 0.37 13.34 -6.11
CA TRP A 171 -0.14 12.02 -6.47
C TRP A 171 -0.05 11.73 -7.97
N ASP A 172 -0.54 12.64 -8.80
CA ASP A 172 -0.57 12.42 -10.26
C ASP A 172 0.84 12.26 -10.85
N SER A 173 1.83 12.98 -10.31
CA SER A 173 3.23 12.84 -10.74
C SER A 173 3.81 11.49 -10.32
N LEU A 174 3.55 11.04 -9.10
CA LEU A 174 3.97 9.73 -8.62
C LEU A 174 3.33 8.60 -9.43
N GLN A 175 2.02 8.71 -9.67
CA GLN A 175 1.24 7.75 -10.43
C GLN A 175 1.71 7.67 -11.88
N ALA A 176 1.91 8.81 -12.55
CA ALA A 176 2.42 8.84 -13.93
C ALA A 176 3.80 8.17 -14.02
N TRP A 177 4.70 8.46 -13.08
CA TRP A 177 6.02 7.82 -13.02
C TRP A 177 5.91 6.30 -12.83
N ALA A 178 5.09 5.84 -11.89
CA ALA A 178 4.91 4.42 -11.63
C ALA A 178 4.30 3.69 -12.84
N MET A 179 3.32 4.31 -13.49
CA MET A 179 2.68 3.75 -14.69
C MET A 179 3.63 3.62 -15.87
N SER A 180 4.54 4.59 -16.07
CA SER A 180 5.54 4.52 -17.13
C SER A 180 6.51 3.34 -16.99
N ARG A 181 6.58 2.73 -15.80
CA ARG A 181 7.46 1.61 -15.44
C ARG A 181 6.71 0.35 -15.08
N ARG A 182 5.39 0.34 -15.24
CA ARG A 182 4.53 -0.77 -14.83
C ARG A 182 4.96 -2.05 -15.52
N VAL A 183 4.96 -3.12 -14.75
CA VAL A 183 5.15 -4.49 -15.21
C VAL A 183 3.91 -5.30 -14.87
N ASP A 184 3.48 -6.15 -15.80
CA ASP A 184 2.42 -7.12 -15.54
C ASP A 184 3.01 -8.39 -14.91
N LEU A 185 2.85 -8.55 -13.60
CA LEU A 185 3.35 -9.72 -12.87
C LEU A 185 2.69 -11.03 -13.35
N PHE A 186 1.52 -10.94 -13.98
CA PHE A 186 0.81 -12.10 -14.49
C PHE A 186 1.22 -12.49 -15.92
N ASP A 187 2.14 -11.75 -16.53
CA ASP A 187 2.76 -12.17 -17.79
C ASP A 187 3.63 -13.42 -17.53
N PRO A 188 3.27 -14.60 -18.09
CA PRO A 188 3.99 -15.84 -17.87
C PRO A 188 5.41 -15.83 -18.45
N HIS A 189 5.74 -14.85 -19.30
CA HIS A 189 7.05 -14.70 -19.92
C HIS A 189 7.96 -13.70 -19.20
N LEU A 190 7.46 -13.07 -18.14
CA LEU A 190 8.18 -12.01 -17.45
C LEU A 190 9.37 -12.53 -16.63
N LEU A 191 9.16 -13.63 -15.91
CA LEU A 191 10.11 -14.16 -14.93
C LEU A 191 10.65 -15.51 -15.37
N VAL A 192 11.86 -15.81 -14.93
CA VAL A 192 12.42 -17.16 -15.00
C VAL A 192 12.04 -17.87 -13.70
N PRO A 193 11.28 -18.97 -13.73
CA PRO A 193 11.05 -19.78 -12.55
C PRO A 193 12.39 -20.23 -11.95
N GLU A 194 12.50 -20.22 -10.63
CA GLU A 194 13.66 -20.80 -9.96
C GLU A 194 13.76 -22.28 -10.37
N HIS A 195 14.90 -22.69 -10.95
CA HIS A 195 15.15 -24.09 -11.21
C HIS A 195 15.15 -24.81 -9.86
N ARG A 196 14.21 -25.73 -9.64
CA ARG A 196 14.38 -26.72 -8.58
C ARG A 196 15.59 -27.55 -8.99
N ASP A 197 16.72 -27.34 -8.33
CA ASP A 197 17.81 -28.32 -8.40
C ASP A 197 17.22 -29.65 -7.92
N SER A 198 16.94 -30.54 -8.86
CA SER A 198 16.73 -31.96 -8.58
C SER A 198 18.07 -32.55 -8.17
N GLY A 199 18.53 -32.17 -6.99
CA GLY A 199 19.64 -32.80 -6.28
C GLY A 199 19.20 -34.12 -5.67
N GLU A 200 18.79 -35.07 -6.50
CA GLU A 200 18.87 -36.49 -6.18
C GLU A 200 19.91 -37.07 -7.12
N GLY A 201 21.14 -37.16 -6.61
CA GLY A 201 22.20 -37.90 -7.27
C GLY A 201 21.82 -39.37 -7.31
N GLU A 202 21.97 -39.96 -8.50
CA GLU A 202 22.20 -41.39 -8.65
C GLU A 202 23.34 -41.82 -7.72
N ARG A 203 23.00 -42.64 -6.71
CA ARG A 203 23.90 -43.63 -6.15
C ARG A 203 23.14 -44.79 -5.56
#